data_AF-A0A969JP21-F1
#
_entry.id   AF-A0A969JP21-F1
#
_cell.length_a   1.000
_cell.length_b   1.000
_cell.length_c   1.000
_cell.angle_alpha   90.00
_cell.angle_beta   90.00
_cell.angle_gamma   90.00
#
_symmetry.space_group_name_H-M   'P 1'
#
loop_
_entity.id
_entity.type
_entity.pdbx_description
1 polymer ?
#
loop_
_entity_poly.entity_id
_entity_poly.type
_entity_poly.pdbx_seq_one_letter_code
_entity_poly.pdbx_strand_id
1 'polypeptide(L)'
;MITRKKFIQSAFMGTAGLSITPGLLLAQDTKPQLPGELVKEFVGKSHSNKDRVIELHKEFPTLLNAAWDWGGGDFETGLGAASHVGLIDLVNYLVDNGAQMNFLTLCLWGNRIS
;
A
#
# COMPACT_ATOMS: atom_id res chain seq x y z
N MET A 1 -32.02 -29.42 8.18
CA MET A 1 -30.53 -29.44 8.24
C MET A 1 -29.99 -29.97 6.91
N ILE A 2 -29.24 -29.15 6.17
CA ILE A 2 -28.55 -29.60 4.95
C ILE A 2 -27.31 -30.40 5.37
N THR A 3 -27.17 -31.62 4.86
CA THR A 3 -26.02 -32.50 5.15
C THR A 3 -24.83 -32.13 4.27
N ARG A 4 -23.58 -32.26 4.77
CA ARG A 4 -22.35 -32.00 3.99
C ARG A 4 -22.34 -32.63 2.59
N LYS A 5 -22.85 -33.87 2.46
CA LYS A 5 -22.93 -34.57 1.17
C LYS A 5 -23.92 -33.91 0.20
N LYS A 6 -25.08 -33.47 0.68
CA LYS A 6 -26.10 -32.78 -0.12
C LYS A 6 -25.63 -31.38 -0.53
N PHE A 7 -24.90 -30.69 0.35
CA PHE A 7 -24.28 -29.40 0.04
C PHE A 7 -23.24 -29.50 -1.08
N ILE A 8 -22.35 -30.50 -1.02
CA ILE A 8 -21.33 -30.75 -2.07
C ILE A 8 -22.01 -31.13 -3.40
N GLN A 9 -23.03 -32.00 -3.39
CA GLN A 9 -23.77 -32.36 -4.59
C GLN A 9 -24.49 -31.16 -5.23
N SER A 10 -25.11 -30.28 -4.44
CA SER A 10 -25.76 -29.07 -4.96
C SER A 10 -24.76 -28.07 -5.55
N ALA A 11 -23.56 -27.95 -4.97
CA ALA A 11 -22.53 -27.04 -5.47
C ALA A 11 -21.98 -27.48 -6.84
N PHE A 12 -21.82 -28.78 -7.08
CA PHE A 12 -21.34 -29.32 -8.36
C PHE A 12 -22.41 -29.36 -9.47
N MET A 13 -23.70 -29.43 -9.12
CA MET A 13 -24.79 -29.35 -10.12
C MET A 13 -25.06 -27.92 -10.59
N GLY A 14 -24.68 -26.90 -9.81
CA GLY A 14 -24.81 -25.48 -10.19
C GLY A 14 -23.75 -24.97 -11.16
N THR A 15 -22.62 -25.68 -11.33
CA THR A 15 -21.46 -25.21 -12.11
C THR A 15 -21.43 -25.69 -13.56
N ALA A 16 -22.35 -26.56 -13.99
CA ALA A 16 -22.36 -27.10 -15.35
C ALA A 16 -22.62 -26.04 -16.46
N GLY A 17 -23.07 -24.82 -16.10
CA GLY A 17 -23.39 -23.75 -17.05
C GLY A 17 -22.41 -22.57 -17.11
N LEU A 18 -21.36 -22.55 -16.30
CA LEU A 18 -20.42 -21.41 -16.22
C LEU A 18 -19.01 -21.87 -16.57
N SER A 19 -18.80 -22.20 -17.85
CA SER A 19 -17.45 -22.25 -18.44
C SER A 19 -16.93 -20.82 -18.64
N ILE A 20 -16.79 -20.07 -17.55
CA ILE A 20 -16.10 -18.79 -17.59
C ILE A 20 -14.61 -19.13 -17.67
N THR A 21 -13.96 -18.73 -18.76
CA THR A 21 -12.51 -18.90 -18.91
C THR A 21 -11.81 -18.24 -17.70
N PRO A 22 -10.94 -18.96 -16.96
CA PRO A 22 -10.31 -18.42 -15.76
C PRO A 22 -9.59 -17.08 -16.00
N GLY A 23 -9.05 -16.90 -17.21
CA GLY A 23 -8.34 -15.67 -17.60
C GLY A 23 -9.22 -14.42 -17.69
N LEU A 24 -10.54 -14.54 -17.87
CA LEU A 24 -11.45 -13.38 -17.90
C LEU A 24 -11.90 -12.96 -16.49
N LEU A 25 -12.07 -13.91 -15.57
CA LEU A 25 -12.38 -13.62 -14.16
C LEU A 25 -11.18 -13.06 -13.39
N LEU A 26 -9.97 -13.44 -13.80
CA LEU A 26 -8.72 -13.11 -13.12
C LEU A 26 -7.89 -12.05 -13.85
N ALA A 27 -8.44 -11.41 -14.89
CA ALA A 27 -7.76 -10.30 -15.56
C ALA A 27 -7.65 -9.11 -14.61
N GLN A 28 -6.48 -8.95 -13.99
CA GLN A 28 -6.16 -7.78 -13.18
C GLN A 28 -5.79 -6.62 -14.12
N ASP A 29 -6.43 -5.48 -13.93
CA ASP A 29 -6.05 -4.24 -14.62
C ASP A 29 -4.64 -3.82 -14.16
N THR A 30 -3.64 -4.09 -14.99
CA THR A 30 -2.24 -3.80 -14.66
C THR A 30 -1.94 -2.36 -15.02
N LYS A 31 -1.93 -1.48 -14.00
CA LYS A 31 -1.42 -0.12 -14.14
C LYS A 31 0.11 -0.14 -14.38
N PRO A 32 0.65 0.78 -15.17
CA PRO A 32 2.09 0.92 -15.35
C PRO A 32 2.81 1.13 -14.00
N GLN A 33 4.01 0.57 -13.87
CA GLN A 33 4.83 0.74 -12.68
C GLN A 33 5.44 2.15 -12.65
N LEU A 34 5.52 2.75 -11.46
CA LEU A 34 6.15 4.06 -11.30
C LEU A 34 7.66 4.00 -11.60
N PRO A 35 8.27 5.07 -12.13
CA PRO A 35 9.71 5.13 -12.33
C PRO A 35 10.46 4.87 -11.01
N GLY A 36 11.39 3.92 -11.00
CA GLY A 36 12.09 3.52 -9.78
C GLY A 36 12.83 4.67 -9.10
N GLU A 37 13.55 5.49 -9.86
CA GLU A 37 14.27 6.65 -9.32
C GLU A 37 13.35 7.69 -8.68
N LEU A 38 12.11 7.84 -9.19
CA LEU A 38 11.10 8.72 -8.59
C LEU A 38 10.66 8.19 -7.22
N VAL A 39 10.41 6.88 -7.12
CA VAL A 39 10.04 6.23 -5.85
C VAL A 39 11.19 6.31 -4.85
N LYS A 40 12.42 6.03 -5.30
CA LYS A 40 13.63 6.14 -4.49
C LYS A 40 13.85 7.55 -3.95
N GLU A 41 13.69 8.57 -4.80
CA GLU A 41 13.81 9.97 -4.38
C GLU A 41 12.74 10.30 -3.33
N PHE A 42 11.48 9.94 -3.59
CA PHE A 42 10.37 10.21 -2.67
C PHE A 42 10.60 9.58 -1.28
N VAL A 43 10.94 8.29 -1.24
CA VAL A 43 11.19 7.57 0.03
C VAL A 43 12.46 8.10 0.70
N GLY A 44 13.55 8.28 -0.05
CA GLY A 44 14.81 8.79 0.48
C GLY A 44 14.66 10.20 1.08
N LYS A 45 13.96 11.11 0.40
CA LYS A 45 13.73 12.48 0.89
C LYS A 45 12.77 12.55 2.08
N SER A 46 11.94 11.54 2.29
CA SER A 46 11.05 11.45 3.45
C SER A 46 11.77 11.36 4.80
N HIS A 47 13.07 11.09 4.81
CA HIS A 47 13.90 11.15 6.01
C HIS A 47 14.28 12.57 6.46
N SER A 48 14.21 13.59 5.60
CA SER A 48 14.81 14.90 5.94
C SER A 48 14.28 16.12 5.19
N ASN A 49 13.67 15.94 4.02
CA ASN A 49 13.27 17.06 3.16
C ASN A 49 11.75 17.01 2.90
N LYS A 50 10.99 17.50 3.88
CA LYS A 50 9.53 17.60 3.83
C LYS A 50 9.04 18.34 2.58
N ASP A 51 9.65 19.48 2.25
CA ASP A 51 9.17 20.33 1.15
C ASP A 51 9.27 19.61 -0.19
N ARG A 52 10.38 18.90 -0.44
CA ARG A 52 10.56 18.09 -1.66
C ARG A 52 9.56 16.93 -1.71
N VAL A 53 9.26 16.30 -0.59
CA VAL A 53 8.27 15.21 -0.54
C VAL A 53 6.87 15.74 -0.86
N ILE A 54 6.51 16.90 -0.32
CA ILE A 54 5.23 17.56 -0.61
C ILE A 54 5.13 17.94 -2.09
N GLU A 55 6.20 18.49 -2.66
CA GLU A 55 6.28 18.82 -4.09
C GLU A 55 6.07 17.57 -4.95
N LEU A 56 6.85 16.52 -4.72
CA LEU A 56 6.74 15.24 -5.43
C LEU A 56 5.36 14.61 -5.29
N HIS A 57 4.77 14.62 -4.08
CA HIS A 57 3.43 14.08 -3.85
C HIS A 57 2.36 14.84 -4.63
N LYS A 58 2.46 16.17 -4.71
CA LYS A 58 1.51 17.00 -5.45
C LYS A 58 1.60 16.74 -6.95
N GLU A 59 2.81 16.57 -7.48
CA GLU A 59 3.03 16.25 -8.90
C GLU A 59 2.60 14.82 -9.23
N PHE A 60 2.88 13.86 -8.34
CA PHE A 60 2.57 12.44 -8.52
C PHE A 60 1.84 11.86 -7.31
N PRO A 61 0.50 12.05 -7.19
CA PRO A 61 -0.27 11.56 -6.06
C PRO A 61 -0.19 10.04 -5.84
N THR A 62 0.14 9.27 -6.89
CA THR A 62 0.35 7.82 -6.82
C THR A 62 1.58 7.41 -6.00
N LEU A 63 2.48 8.33 -5.65
CA LEU A 63 3.64 8.07 -4.78
C LEU A 63 3.26 7.82 -3.32
N LEU A 64 2.07 8.23 -2.89
CA LEU A 64 1.66 8.25 -1.48
C LEU A 64 1.94 6.94 -0.72
N ASN A 65 1.69 5.80 -1.38
CA ASN A 65 1.90 4.47 -0.82
C ASN A 65 2.96 3.67 -1.59
N ALA A 66 3.77 4.33 -2.43
CA ALA A 66 4.87 3.68 -3.12
C ALA A 66 5.96 3.28 -2.10
N ALA A 67 6.58 2.11 -2.34
CA ALA A 67 7.64 1.59 -1.51
C ALA A 67 8.91 1.41 -2.35
N TRP A 68 10.05 1.77 -1.78
CA TRP A 68 11.38 1.52 -2.34
C TRP A 68 12.01 0.32 -1.64
N ASP A 69 12.59 -0.59 -2.41
CA ASP A 69 13.39 -1.70 -1.88
C ASP A 69 14.84 -1.22 -1.74
N TRP A 70 15.33 -1.09 -0.51
CA TRP A 70 16.74 -0.80 -0.24
C TRP A 70 17.65 -2.00 -0.54
N GLY A 71 17.07 -3.17 -0.82
CA GLY A 71 17.73 -4.44 -1.07
C GLY A 71 17.52 -5.41 0.08
N GLY A 72 17.62 -6.72 -0.20
CA GLY A 72 17.50 -7.75 0.83
C GLY A 72 16.10 -7.88 1.45
N GLY A 73 15.07 -7.33 0.79
CA GLY A 73 13.70 -7.35 1.29
C GLY A 73 13.35 -6.19 2.23
N ASP A 74 14.22 -5.17 2.32
CA ASP A 74 13.99 -3.97 3.12
C ASP A 74 13.17 -2.93 2.33
N PHE A 75 11.86 -3.14 2.29
CA PHE A 75 10.92 -2.24 1.63
C PHE A 75 10.46 -1.12 2.56
N GLU A 76 10.55 0.11 2.09
CA GLU A 76 10.17 1.29 2.87
C GLU A 76 9.28 2.25 2.07
N THR A 77 8.24 2.78 2.71
CA THR A 77 7.38 3.85 2.16
C THR A 77 7.82 5.22 2.66
N GLY A 78 7.39 6.29 1.99
CA GLY A 78 7.64 7.66 2.47
C GLY A 78 7.11 7.91 3.88
N LEU A 79 5.92 7.37 4.21
CA LEU A 79 5.38 7.44 5.58
C LEU A 79 6.24 6.65 6.58
N GLY A 80 6.73 5.46 6.20
CA GLY A 80 7.64 4.66 7.01
C GLY A 80 8.92 5.42 7.35
N ALA A 81 9.59 5.95 6.32
CA ALA A 81 10.79 6.78 6.45
C ALA A 81 10.57 7.98 7.38
N ALA A 82 9.50 8.76 7.14
CA ALA A 82 9.17 9.93 7.95
C ALA A 82 8.84 9.56 9.41
N SER A 83 8.14 8.43 9.62
CA SER A 83 7.78 7.94 10.96
C SER A 83 9.00 7.46 11.73
N HIS A 84 9.91 6.72 11.06
CA HIS A 84 11.15 6.20 11.64
C HIS A 84 12.05 7.31 12.19
N VAL A 85 12.17 8.44 11.48
CA VAL A 85 12.98 9.58 11.93
C VAL A 85 12.22 10.58 12.82
N GLY A 86 10.92 10.38 13.04
CA GLY A 86 10.09 11.26 13.85
C GLY A 86 9.77 12.62 13.20
N LEU A 87 9.70 12.70 11.87
CA LEU A 87 9.39 13.93 11.13
C LEU A 87 7.87 14.19 11.11
N ILE A 88 7.33 14.59 12.25
CA ILE A 88 5.87 14.61 12.54
C ILE A 88 5.07 15.45 11.56
N ASP A 89 5.57 16.62 11.16
CA ASP A 89 4.86 17.46 10.19
C ASP A 89 4.60 16.72 8.88
N LEU A 90 5.59 15.96 8.40
CA LEU A 90 5.46 15.18 7.18
C LEU A 90 4.56 13.97 7.39
N VAL A 91 4.67 13.30 8.55
CA VAL A 91 3.78 12.19 8.92
C VAL A 91 2.32 12.63 8.90
N ASN A 92 1.99 13.75 9.55
CA ASN A 92 0.62 14.28 9.57
C ASN A 92 0.16 14.62 8.15
N TYR A 93 0.98 15.31 7.36
CA TYR A 93 0.65 15.60 5.96
C TYR A 93 0.33 14.32 5.17
N LEU A 94 1.18 13.28 5.26
CA LEU A 94 0.97 12.05 4.51
C LEU A 94 -0.28 11.30 4.98
N VAL A 95 -0.55 11.24 6.29
CA VAL A 95 -1.76 10.59 6.81
C VAL A 95 -3.03 11.37 6.46
N ASP A 96 -3.01 12.69 6.54
CA ASP A 96 -4.13 13.55 6.13
C ASP A 96 -4.46 13.39 4.63
N ASN A 97 -3.47 12.99 3.82
CA ASN A 97 -3.66 12.68 2.39
C ASN A 97 -4.02 11.20 2.13
N GLY A 98 -4.14 10.36 3.16
CA GLY A 98 -4.59 8.96 3.05
C GLY A 98 -3.47 7.93 2.94
N ALA A 99 -2.24 8.25 3.38
CA ALA A 99 -1.17 7.26 3.46
C ALA A 99 -1.55 6.11 4.43
N GLN A 100 -1.20 4.89 4.05
CA GLN A 100 -1.47 3.69 4.86
C GLN A 100 -0.56 3.67 6.07
N MET A 101 -1.13 3.93 7.25
CA MET A 101 -0.40 3.87 8.52
C MET A 101 0.24 2.49 8.74
N ASN A 102 1.43 2.52 9.31
CA ASN A 102 2.19 1.32 9.64
C ASN A 102 2.59 1.32 11.13
N PHE A 103 3.29 0.27 11.55
CA PHE A 103 3.74 0.11 12.94
C PHE A 103 4.61 1.28 13.42
N LEU A 104 5.50 1.83 12.57
CA LEU A 104 6.35 2.97 12.93
C LEU A 104 5.51 4.23 13.21
N THR A 105 4.48 4.48 12.39
CA THR A 105 3.53 5.58 12.61
C THR A 105 2.78 5.44 13.93
N LEU A 106 2.33 4.23 14.26
CA LEU A 106 1.66 3.95 15.53
C LEU A 106 2.59 4.16 16.74
N CYS A 107 3.85 3.71 16.66
CA CYS A 107 4.84 3.94 17.70
C CYS A 107 5.14 5.43 17.91
N LEU A 108 5.27 6.20 16.81
CA LEU A 108 5.50 7.64 16.88
C LEU A 108 4.35 8.38 17.59
N TRP A 109 3.11 7.98 17.33
CA TRP A 109 1.92 8.60 17.95
C TRP A 109 1.61 8.09 19.35
N GLY A 110 1.91 6.82 19.66
CA GLY A 110 1.74 6.25 21.00
C GLY A 110 2.52 7.02 22.08
N ASN A 111 3.60 7.70 21.70
CA ASN A 111 4.38 8.56 22.60
C ASN A 111 3.74 9.95 22.85
N ARG A 112 2.50 10.19 22.40
CA ARG A 112 1.80 11.49 22.50
C ARG A 112 0.44 11.45 23.21
N ILE A 113 0.03 10.30 23.75
CA ILE A 113 -1.22 10.14 24.54
C ILE A 113 -1.00 10.29 26.07
N SER A 114 0.00 11.08 26.48
CA SER A 114 0.26 11.44 27.89
C SER A 114 -0.34 12.79 28.25
#